data_AF-A0A1Q7D831-F1
#
_entry.id   AF-A0A1Q7D831-F1
#
_cell.length_a   1.000
_cell.length_b   1.000
_cell.length_c   1.000
_cell.angle_alpha   90.00
_cell.angle_beta   90.00
_cell.angle_gamma   90.00
#
_symmetry.space_group_name_H-M   'P 1'
#
loop_
_entity.id
_entity.type
_entity.pdbx_description
1 polymer ?
#
loop_
_entity_poly.entity_id
_entity_poly.type
_entity_poly.pdbx_seq_one_letter_code
_entity_poly.pdbx_strand_id
1 'polypeptide(L)'
;MEVSGKYLGIWVTSDELEEIFGLHPAIGATVFLLGGEVVGEMPELGLWVRLDTVSVGGGPLDLFPDLAKERPRRLIRWEYIHAAELFEDRTELERVVGFRPHAA
;
A
#
# COMPACT_ATOMS: atom_id res chain seq x y z
N MET A 1 -18.86 4.39 6.98
CA MET A 1 -18.70 3.90 5.60
C MET A 1 -18.04 2.55 5.70
N GLU A 2 -18.62 1.49 5.14
CA GLU A 2 -18.00 0.16 5.21
C GLU A 2 -16.89 0.07 4.16
N VAL A 3 -15.64 -0.01 4.61
CA VAL A 3 -14.44 -0.06 3.75
C VAL A 3 -13.91 -1.49 3.56
N SER A 4 -14.40 -2.45 4.35
CA SER A 4 -14.08 -3.86 4.22
C SER A 4 -14.40 -4.40 2.82
N GLY A 5 -13.47 -5.18 2.26
CA GLY A 5 -13.58 -5.75 0.92
C GLY A 5 -13.22 -4.80 -0.22
N LYS A 6 -12.92 -3.53 0.07
CA LYS A 6 -12.48 -2.54 -0.92
C LYS A 6 -10.96 -2.52 -1.02
N TYR A 7 -10.46 -2.05 -2.15
CA TYR A 7 -9.02 -1.86 -2.35
C TYR A 7 -8.63 -0.44 -1.92
N LEU A 8 -7.48 -0.33 -1.27
CA LEU A 8 -6.96 0.93 -0.76
C LEU A 8 -5.50 1.08 -1.18
N GLY A 9 -5.17 2.26 -1.67
CA GLY A 9 -3.81 2.75 -1.78
C GLY A 9 -3.51 3.67 -0.61
N ILE A 10 -2.46 3.41 0.15
CA ILE A 10 -2.04 4.21 1.31
C ILE A 10 -0.64 4.74 1.05
N TRP A 11 -0.45 6.05 1.14
CA TRP A 11 0.87 6.66 1.04
C TRP A 11 1.49 6.80 2.43
N VAL A 12 2.67 6.21 2.59
CA VAL A 12 3.47 6.18 3.82
C VAL A 12 4.88 6.69 3.57
N THR A 13 5.55 7.14 4.61
CA THR A 13 6.96 7.52 4.59
C THR A 13 7.89 6.30 4.72
N SER A 14 9.21 6.51 4.53
CA SER A 14 10.23 5.47 4.76
C SER A 14 10.18 4.90 6.18
N ASP A 15 10.01 5.77 7.17
CA ASP A 15 10.07 5.41 8.59
C ASP A 15 8.83 4.58 8.97
N GLU A 16 7.67 4.92 8.43
CA GLU A 16 6.43 4.16 8.63
C GLU A 16 6.47 2.81 7.91
N LEU A 17 7.12 2.76 6.74
CA LEU A 17 7.35 1.50 6.04
C LEU A 17 8.24 0.57 6.89
N GLU A 18 9.27 1.10 7.54
CA GLU A 18 10.10 0.35 8.48
C GLU A 18 9.29 -0.14 9.69
N GLU A 19 8.42 0.69 10.28
CA GLU A 19 7.53 0.26 11.37
C GLU A 19 6.54 -0.85 10.95
N ILE A 20 6.02 -0.81 9.72
CA ILE A 20 5.03 -1.79 9.23
C ILE A 20 5.68 -3.13 8.86
N PHE A 21 6.87 -3.10 8.25
CA PHE A 21 7.54 -4.30 7.71
C PHE A 21 8.77 -4.75 8.50
N GLY A 22 9.28 -3.94 9.43
CA GLY A 22 10.54 -4.17 10.14
C GLY A 22 11.78 -4.02 9.26
N LEU A 23 11.66 -3.32 8.13
CA LEU A 23 12.70 -3.24 7.10
C LEU A 23 12.80 -1.83 6.54
N HIS A 24 14.01 -1.27 6.57
CA HIS A 24 14.29 0.00 5.90
C HIS A 24 14.45 -0.22 4.39
N PRO A 25 13.72 0.51 3.54
CA PRO A 25 13.86 0.37 2.09
C PRO A 25 15.26 0.79 1.65
N ALA A 26 15.92 -0.03 0.83
CA ALA A 26 17.25 0.27 0.30
C ALA A 26 17.29 1.43 -0.73
N ILE A 27 16.12 2.00 -1.04
CA ILE A 27 15.93 3.06 -2.02
C ILE A 27 15.72 4.39 -1.29
N GLY A 28 16.39 5.45 -1.75
CA GLY A 28 16.31 6.81 -1.19
C GLY A 28 15.00 7.56 -1.48
N ALA A 29 13.89 6.84 -1.69
CA ALA A 29 12.58 7.45 -1.84
C ALA A 29 12.00 7.83 -0.48
N THR A 30 11.26 8.93 -0.44
CA THR A 30 10.67 9.47 0.77
C THR A 30 9.23 9.02 1.00
N VAL A 31 8.53 8.57 -0.06
CA VAL A 31 7.12 8.19 -0.03
C VAL A 31 6.92 6.87 -0.76
N PHE A 32 6.10 6.00 -0.19
CA PHE A 32 5.76 4.68 -0.70
C PHE A 32 4.25 4.52 -0.73
N LEU A 33 3.74 3.79 -1.72
CA LEU A 33 2.35 3.39 -1.84
C LEU A 33 2.21 1.94 -1.37
N LEU A 34 1.40 1.70 -0.35
CA LEU A 34 0.94 0.38 0.06
C LEU A 34 -0.40 0.12 -0.61
N GLY A 35 -0.45 -0.87 -1.50
CA GLY A 35 -1.68 -1.26 -2.18
C GLY A 35 -2.22 -2.59 -1.65
N GLY A 36 -3.50 -2.66 -1.34
CA GLY A 36 -4.12 -3.92 -0.94
C GLY A 36 -5.61 -3.85 -0.64
N GLU A 37 -6.15 -4.99 -0.24
CA GLU A 37 -7.55 -5.18 0.14
C GLU A 37 -7.74 -4.93 1.64
N VAL A 38 -8.69 -4.10 2.03
CA VAL A 38 -9.07 -3.92 3.44
C VAL A 38 -9.84 -5.14 3.91
N VAL A 39 -9.28 -5.88 4.87
CA VAL A 39 -9.89 -7.11 5.41
C VAL A 39 -10.51 -6.92 6.79
N GLY A 40 -10.32 -5.75 7.39
CA GLY A 40 -10.92 -5.40 8.67
C GLY A 40 -10.53 -4.00 9.10
N GLU A 41 -11.33 -3.44 9.98
CA GLU A 41 -11.12 -2.13 10.58
C GLU A 41 -11.06 -2.29 12.10
N MET A 42 -10.10 -1.63 12.74
CA MET A 42 -10.02 -1.48 14.19
C MET A 42 -10.12 0.01 14.51
N PRO A 43 -11.30 0.51 14.94
CA PRO A 43 -11.58 1.96 15.01
C PRO A 43 -10.54 2.78 15.78
N GLU A 44 -9.97 2.23 16.86
CA GLU A 44 -9.01 2.96 17.70
C GLU A 44 -7.56 2.84 17.22
N LEU A 45 -7.26 1.96 16.25
CA LEU A 45 -5.88 1.59 15.92
C LEU A 45 -5.53 1.75 14.44
N GLY A 46 -6.36 1.24 13.53
CA GLY A 46 -6.03 1.26 12.10
C GLY A 46 -6.83 0.29 11.25
N LEU A 47 -6.28 -0.01 10.08
CA LEU A 47 -6.84 -0.92 9.10
C LEU A 47 -6.01 -2.20 9.01
N TRP A 48 -6.69 -3.34 8.98
CA TRP A 48 -6.07 -4.57 8.53
C TRP A 48 -6.13 -4.62 7.01
N VAL A 49 -4.96 -4.56 6.39
CA VAL A 49 -4.82 -4.58 4.94
C VAL A 49 -4.11 -5.87 4.54
N ARG A 50 -4.68 -6.56 3.56
CA ARG A 50 -4.01 -7.65 2.86
C ARG A 50 -3.29 -7.04 1.68
N LEU A 51 -1.97 -6.95 1.81
CA LEU A 51 -1.14 -6.23 0.87
C LEU A 51 -0.94 -7.05 -0.40
N ASP A 52 -1.07 -6.38 -1.54
CA ASP A 52 -0.78 -6.94 -2.85
C ASP A 52 0.49 -6.32 -3.45
N THR A 53 0.86 -5.09 -3.04
CA THR A 53 2.01 -4.36 -3.61
C THR A 53 2.53 -3.27 -2.70
N VAL A 54 3.81 -2.94 -2.86
CA VAL A 54 4.45 -1.77 -2.24
C VAL A 54 5.33 -1.10 -3.27
N SER A 55 5.01 0.14 -3.65
CA SER A 55 5.76 0.85 -4.68
C SER A 55 6.28 2.21 -4.24
N VAL A 56 7.27 2.73 -4.96
CA VAL A 56 7.82 4.07 -4.70
C VAL A 56 6.84 5.13 -5.22
N GLY A 57 6.14 5.83 -4.33
CA GLY A 57 5.25 6.95 -4.67
C GLY A 57 4.13 6.65 -5.67
N GLY A 58 3.77 5.37 -5.89
CA GLY A 58 2.86 4.97 -6.98
C GLY A 58 3.56 4.79 -8.33
N GLY A 59 4.88 4.65 -8.37
CA GLY A 59 5.64 4.32 -9.57
C GLY A 59 5.65 2.82 -9.88
N PRO A 60 6.19 2.43 -11.06
CA PRO A 60 6.20 1.04 -11.53
C PRO A 60 7.18 0.13 -10.76
N LEU A 61 7.98 0.70 -9.86
CA LEU A 61 8.96 -0.03 -9.08
C LEU A 61 8.28 -0.63 -7.84
N ASP A 62 7.93 -1.91 -7.96
CA ASP A 62 7.49 -2.74 -6.83
C ASP A 62 8.71 -3.20 -6.02
N LEU A 63 8.72 -2.85 -4.73
CA LEU A 63 9.80 -3.18 -3.80
C LEU A 63 9.76 -4.63 -3.32
N PHE A 64 8.59 -5.27 -3.38
CA PHE A 64 8.39 -6.61 -2.84
C PHE A 64 7.52 -7.44 -3.80
N PRO A 65 8.08 -7.91 -4.91
CA PRO A 65 7.32 -8.59 -5.98
C PRO A 65 6.65 -9.90 -5.53
N ASP A 66 7.06 -10.48 -4.40
CA ASP A 66 6.43 -11.67 -3.83
C ASP A 66 5.24 -11.36 -2.90
N LEU A 67 4.99 -10.10 -2.54
CA LEU A 67 3.82 -9.70 -1.73
C LEU A 67 2.51 -10.13 -2.38
N ALA A 68 2.39 -9.98 -3.70
CA ALA A 68 1.19 -10.38 -4.43
C ALA A 68 0.88 -11.89 -4.31
N LYS A 69 1.91 -12.72 -4.07
CA LYS A 69 1.76 -14.18 -3.89
C LYS A 69 1.49 -14.52 -2.42
N GLU A 70 2.23 -13.92 -1.51
CA GLU A 70 2.13 -14.19 -0.06
C GLU A 70 0.87 -13.57 0.56
N ARG A 71 0.41 -12.45 -0.01
CA ARG A 71 -0.73 -11.63 0.43
C ARG A 71 -0.75 -11.44 1.95
N PRO A 72 0.35 -10.94 2.55
CA PRO A 72 0.43 -10.84 3.99
C PRO A 72 -0.58 -9.81 4.53
N ARG A 73 -1.10 -10.10 5.71
CA ARG A 73 -1.93 -9.16 6.46
C ARG A 73 -1.04 -8.29 7.32
N ARG A 74 -1.22 -6.98 7.22
CA ARG A 74 -0.54 -6.00 8.06
C ARG A 74 -1.55 -5.03 8.62
N LEU A 75 -1.29 -4.59 9.84
CA LEU A 75 -2.03 -3.51 10.46
C LEU A 75 -1.36 -2.21 10.04
N ILE A 76 -2.12 -1.36 9.34
CA ILE A 76 -1.70 -0.01 9.00
C ILE A 76 -2.38 0.92 9.98
N ARG A 77 -1.60 1.50 10.90
CA ARG A 77 -2.14 2.36 11.97
C ARG A 77 -2.65 3.67 11.39
N TRP A 78 -3.67 4.26 12.01
CA TRP A 78 -4.25 5.52 11.54
C TRP A 78 -3.21 6.64 11.42
N GLU A 79 -2.24 6.67 12.35
CA GLU A 79 -1.17 7.67 12.37
C GLU A 79 -0.19 7.57 11.18
N TYR A 80 -0.16 6.44 10.47
CA TYR A 80 0.68 6.25 9.28
C TYR A 80 -0.04 6.61 7.98
N ILE A 81 -1.35 6.85 8.03
CA ILE A 81 -2.17 7.12 6.84
C ILE A 81 -2.23 8.63 6.61
N HIS A 82 -1.22 9.17 5.92
CA HIS A 82 -1.21 10.60 5.53
C HIS A 82 -2.16 10.90 4.38
N ALA A 83 -2.23 9.97 3.44
CA ALA A 83 -3.15 10.00 2.32
C ALA A 83 -3.58 8.57 1.98
N ALA A 84 -4.85 8.41 1.62
CA ALA A 84 -5.39 7.16 1.13
C ALA A 84 -6.38 7.40 0.01
N GLU A 85 -6.38 6.49 -0.96
CA GLU A 85 -7.32 6.46 -2.08
C GLU A 85 -8.01 5.10 -2.09
N LEU A 86 -9.32 5.15 -2.25
CA LEU A 86 -10.16 3.98 -2.27
C LEU A 86 -10.52 3.64 -3.71
N PHE A 87 -10.31 2.38 -4.06
CA PHE A 87 -10.52 1.82 -5.38
C PHE A 87 -11.70 0.85 -5.34
N GLU A 88 -12.52 0.86 -6.39
CA GLU A 88 -13.67 -0.04 -6.48
C GLU A 88 -13.22 -1.49 -6.66
N ASP A 89 -12.10 -1.68 -7.37
CA ASP A 89 -11.51 -2.98 -7.62
C ASP A 89 -9.98 -2.96 -7.64
N ARG A 90 -9.39 -4.15 -7.76
CA ARG A 90 -7.95 -4.36 -7.85
C ARG A 90 -7.32 -3.73 -9.11
N THR A 91 -8.06 -3.69 -10.21
CA THR A 91 -7.58 -3.20 -11.51
C THR A 91 -7.25 -1.71 -11.42
N GLU A 92 -8.06 -0.94 -10.71
CA GLU A 92 -7.82 0.49 -10.51
C GLU A 92 -6.57 0.75 -9.68
N LEU A 93 -6.37 -0.01 -8.60
CA LEU A 93 -5.15 0.05 -7.81
C LEU A 93 -3.90 -0.32 -8.64
N GLU A 94 -4.01 -1.36 -9.47
CA GLU A 94 -2.94 -1.77 -10.39
C GLU A 94 -2.61 -0.69 -11.43
N ARG A 95 -3.54 0.20 -11.80
CA ARG A 95 -3.25 1.34 -12.69
C ARG A 95 -2.40 2.41 -12.01
N VAL A 96 -2.62 2.64 -10.71
CA VAL A 96 -1.80 3.57 -9.92
C VAL A 96 -0.38 3.02 -9.83
N VAL A 97 -0.24 1.76 -9.44
CA VAL A 97 1.07 1.09 -9.24
C VAL A 97 1.77 0.82 -10.58
N GLY A 98 0.99 0.51 -11.62
CA GLY A 98 1.46 0.04 -12.91
C GLY A 98 1.74 1.15 -13.93
N PHE A 99 1.91 2.41 -13.52
CA PHE A 99 2.28 3.49 -14.45
C PHE A 99 3.63 3.17 -15.12
N ARG A 100 3.55 2.51 -16.28
CA ARG A 100 4.64 2.38 -17.23
C ARG A 100 4.60 3.66 -18.07
N PRO A 101 5.59 4.56 -17.99
CA PRO A 101 5.67 5.62 -18.97
C PRO A 101 5.72 4.94 -20.34
N HIS A 102 4.70 5.14 -21.17
CA HIS A 102 4.83 4.81 -22.58
C HIS A 102 6.00 5.66 -23.09
N ALA A 103 7.04 4.99 -23.57
CA ALA A 103 8.10 5.66 -24.31
C ALA A 103 7.44 6.51 -25.41
N ALA A 104 7.65 7.82 -25.34
CA ALA A 104 7.41 8.76 -26.42
C ALA A 104 8.77 9.27 -26.87
#